data_AF-A0A1F8XQL3-F1
#
_entry.id   AF-A0A1F8XQL3-F1
#
_cell.length_a   1.000
_cell.length_b   1.000
_cell.length_c   1.000
_cell.angle_alpha   90.00
_cell.angle_beta   90.00
_cell.angle_gamma   90.00
#
_symmetry.space_group_name_H-M   'P 1'
#
loop_
_entity.id
_entity.type
_entity.pdbx_description
1 polymer ?
#
loop_
_entity_poly.entity_id
_entity_poly.type
_entity_poly.pdbx_seq_one_letter_code
_entity_poly.pdbx_strand_id
1 'polypeptide(L)'
;MLLKAFLLSKGISKEELKKKKTFGHDLMKALNKARLLGIDDIVEITLEEEKEVEKTNAYYAKKEFEYFEILNTVNGYPGLPDLEVLNELASKLAEKLKQVCLNA
;
A
#
# COMPACT_ATOMS: atom_id res chain seq x y z
N MET A 1 -1.91 -4.49 -3.49
CA MET A 1 -1.97 -5.95 -3.73
C MET A 1 -0.68 -6.66 -3.37
N LEU A 2 0.50 -6.12 -3.73
CA LEU A 2 1.82 -6.73 -3.45
C LEU A 2 2.08 -7.00 -1.95
N LEU A 3 1.78 -6.03 -1.07
CA LEU A 3 1.91 -6.23 0.38
C LEU A 3 1.09 -7.42 0.89
N LYS A 4 -0.13 -7.62 0.37
CA LYS A 4 -0.95 -8.77 0.74
C LYS A 4 -0.38 -10.09 0.23
N ALA A 5 0.26 -10.09 -0.94
CA ALA A 5 0.93 -11.28 -1.46
C ALA A 5 2.12 -11.68 -0.57
N PHE A 6 2.90 -10.71 -0.10
CA PHE A 6 3.94 -10.96 0.90
C PHE A 6 3.36 -11.50 2.21
N LEU A 7 2.32 -10.87 2.76
CA LEU A 7 1.66 -11.36 3.98
C LEU A 7 1.12 -12.79 3.82
N LEU A 8 0.58 -13.12 2.64
CA LEU A 8 0.15 -14.48 2.31
C LEU A 8 1.33 -15.46 2.32
N SER A 9 2.47 -15.10 1.72
CA SER A 9 3.69 -15.92 1.77
C SER A 9 4.26 -16.12 3.18
N LYS A 10 3.89 -15.25 4.12
CA LYS A 10 4.25 -15.37 5.54
C LYS A 10 3.18 -16.08 6.37
N GLY A 11 2.20 -16.71 5.73
CA GLY A 11 1.19 -17.57 6.36
C GLY A 11 -0.08 -16.86 6.82
N ILE A 12 -0.29 -15.58 6.49
CA ILE A 12 -1.59 -14.92 6.77
C ILE A 12 -2.65 -15.45 5.79
N SER A 13 -3.77 -15.94 6.32
CA SER A 13 -4.83 -16.52 5.51
C SER A 13 -5.48 -15.51 4.55
N LYS A 14 -5.99 -15.99 3.41
CA LYS A 14 -6.72 -15.15 2.44
C LYS A 14 -7.95 -14.51 3.06
N GLU A 15 -8.61 -15.22 3.98
CA GLU A 15 -9.77 -14.76 4.73
C GLU A 15 -9.42 -13.56 5.60
N GLU A 16 -8.29 -13.60 6.32
CA GLU A 16 -7.81 -12.47 7.12
C GLU A 16 -7.43 -11.27 6.25
N LEU A 17 -6.73 -11.49 5.13
CA LEU A 17 -6.34 -10.43 4.20
C LEU A 17 -7.53 -9.69 3.58
N LYS A 18 -8.70 -10.34 3.47
CA LYS A 18 -9.94 -9.75 2.96
C LYS A 18 -10.76 -9.05 4.04
N LYS A 19 -10.63 -9.44 5.32
CA LYS A 19 -11.40 -8.83 6.41
C LYS A 19 -11.07 -7.35 6.54
N LYS A 20 -12.10 -6.50 6.40
CA LYS A 20 -12.00 -5.03 6.52
C LYS A 20 -11.42 -4.58 7.86
N LYS A 21 -11.76 -5.28 8.95
CA LYS A 21 -11.25 -4.97 10.30
C LYS A 21 -9.73 -5.20 10.40
N THR A 22 -9.22 -6.25 9.75
CA THR A 22 -7.82 -6.69 9.86
C THR A 22 -6.92 -5.96 8.86
N PHE A 23 -7.18 -6.10 7.57
CA PHE A 23 -6.37 -5.46 6.52
C PHE A 23 -7.25 -4.70 5.54
N GLY A 24 -8.25 -5.36 4.92
CA GLY A 24 -9.14 -4.69 3.98
C GLY A 24 -8.37 -3.97 2.87
N HIS A 25 -8.72 -2.72 2.56
CA HIS A 25 -7.98 -1.89 1.61
C HIS A 25 -6.99 -0.93 2.31
N ASP A 26 -6.76 -1.11 3.60
CA ASP A 26 -5.90 -0.27 4.39
C ASP A 26 -4.42 -0.61 4.13
N LEU A 27 -3.76 0.24 3.34
CA LEU A 27 -2.38 0.05 2.92
C LEU A 27 -1.42 0.16 4.10
N MET A 28 -1.69 1.06 5.06
CA MET A 28 -0.85 1.24 6.24
C MET A 28 -0.88 0.03 7.16
N LYS A 29 -2.06 -0.59 7.38
CA LYS A 29 -2.14 -1.85 8.14
C LYS A 29 -1.36 -2.97 7.48
N ALA A 30 -1.45 -3.08 6.16
CA ALA A 30 -0.72 -4.10 5.42
C ALA A 30 0.80 -3.86 5.48
N LEU A 31 1.25 -2.61 5.31
CA LEU A 31 2.66 -2.23 5.37
C LEU A 31 3.24 -2.47 6.77
N ASN A 32 2.58 -1.98 7.81
CA ASN A 32 3.03 -2.17 9.20
C ASN A 32 3.16 -3.64 9.55
N LYS A 33 2.19 -4.47 9.14
CA LYS A 33 2.30 -5.93 9.38
C LYS A 33 3.42 -6.55 8.56
N ALA A 34 3.65 -6.10 7.34
CA ALA A 34 4.73 -6.60 6.50
C ALA A 34 6.11 -6.27 7.10
N ARG A 35 6.29 -5.07 7.67
CA ARG A 35 7.49 -4.69 8.44
C ARG A 35 7.74 -5.61 9.62
N LEU A 36 6.70 -5.87 10.42
CA LEU A 36 6.78 -6.82 11.53
C LEU A 36 7.14 -8.26 11.10
N LEU A 37 6.94 -8.60 9.83
CA LEU A 37 7.27 -9.91 9.26
C LEU A 37 8.55 -9.88 8.39
N GLY A 38 9.35 -8.81 8.49
CA GLY A 38 10.66 -8.69 7.85
C GLY A 38 10.62 -8.29 6.38
N ILE A 39 9.66 -7.46 5.95
CA ILE A 39 9.71 -6.92 4.57
C ILE A 39 10.91 -5.98 4.37
N ASP A 40 11.32 -5.27 5.42
CA ASP A 40 12.42 -4.29 5.37
C ASP A 40 13.78 -4.97 5.07
N ASP A 41 13.90 -6.27 5.35
CA ASP A 41 15.09 -7.08 5.00
C ASP A 41 15.19 -7.35 3.48
N ILE A 42 14.09 -7.13 2.74
CA ILE A 42 13.95 -7.46 1.31
C ILE A 42 13.80 -6.19 0.48
N VAL A 43 13.08 -5.22 1.02
CA VAL A 43 12.77 -3.95 0.37
C VAL A 43 12.99 -2.83 1.37
N GLU A 44 13.98 -2.00 1.12
CA GLU A 44 14.14 -0.75 1.85
C GLU A 44 13.03 0.21 1.42
N ILE A 45 12.12 0.56 2.33
CA ILE A 45 11.05 1.53 2.08
C ILE A 45 11.42 2.84 2.78
N THR A 46 11.59 3.91 2.01
CA THR A 46 12.02 5.20 2.55
C THR A 46 10.88 5.91 3.30
N LEU A 47 11.24 6.91 4.11
CA LEU A 47 10.25 7.75 4.81
C LEU A 47 9.38 8.56 3.84
N GLU A 48 9.90 8.91 2.67
CA GLU A 48 9.15 9.62 1.63
C GLU A 48 8.11 8.69 1.00
N GLU A 49 8.52 7.50 0.60
CA GLU A 49 7.63 6.46 0.06
C GLU A 49 6.51 6.12 1.05
N GLU A 50 6.82 5.99 2.34
CA GLU A 50 5.83 5.71 3.37
C GLU A 50 4.80 6.84 3.51
N LYS A 51 5.22 8.10 3.46
CA LYS A 51 4.30 9.25 3.50
C LYS A 51 3.35 9.26 2.31
N GLU A 52 3.83 8.91 1.12
CA GLU A 52 2.97 8.82 -0.05
C GLU A 52 1.97 7.66 0.05
N VAL A 53 2.36 6.53 0.67
CA VAL A 53 1.43 5.44 1.00
C VAL A 53 0.35 5.90 1.99
N GLU A 54 0.72 6.69 3.01
CA GLU A 54 -0.23 7.26 3.97
C GLU A 54 -1.25 8.18 3.29
N LYS A 55 -0.78 9.12 2.44
CA LYS A 55 -1.65 10.00 1.65
C LYS A 55 -2.60 9.20 0.75
N THR A 56 -2.08 8.19 0.07
CA THR A 56 -2.87 7.28 -0.78
C THR A 56 -3.96 6.58 0.02
N ASN A 57 -3.62 6.09 1.22
CA ASN A 57 -4.57 5.39 2.08
C ASN A 57 -5.71 6.34 2.51
N ALA A 58 -5.39 7.59 2.82
CA ALA A 58 -6.36 8.62 3.17
C ALA A 58 -7.28 8.97 1.99
N TYR A 59 -6.71 9.21 0.80
CA TYR A 59 -7.47 9.49 -0.44
C TYR A 59 -8.42 8.34 -0.81
N TYR A 60 -7.94 7.10 -0.72
CA TYR A 60 -8.74 5.92 -1.01
C TYR A 60 -9.89 5.73 0.00
N ALA A 61 -9.63 5.94 1.30
CA ALA A 61 -10.64 5.82 2.35
C ALA A 61 -11.81 6.81 2.18
N LYS A 62 -11.53 8.00 1.67
CA LYS A 62 -12.54 9.04 1.39
C LYS A 62 -13.28 8.85 0.06
N LYS A 63 -12.89 7.87 -0.76
CA LYS A 63 -13.38 7.67 -2.14
C LYS A 63 -13.19 8.88 -3.05
N GLU A 64 -12.21 9.74 -2.76
CA GLU A 64 -11.93 10.94 -3.56
C GLU A 64 -11.41 10.60 -4.97
N PHE A 65 -10.97 9.35 -5.19
CA PHE A 65 -10.68 8.83 -6.53
C PHE A 65 -11.94 8.42 -7.33
N GLU A 66 -13.06 8.12 -6.65
CA GLU A 66 -14.31 7.67 -7.28
C GLU A 66 -15.29 8.84 -7.49
N TYR A 67 -15.28 9.81 -6.57
CA TYR A 67 -16.10 11.00 -6.65
C TYR A 67 -15.19 12.21 -6.86
N PHE A 68 -15.19 12.74 -8.08
CA PHE A 68 -14.66 14.06 -8.37
C PHE A 68 -15.51 15.10 -7.62
N GLU A 69 -15.28 15.26 -6.33
CA GLU A 69 -15.92 16.31 -5.56
C GLU A 69 -15.48 17.64 -6.17
N ILE A 70 -16.45 18.45 -6.59
CA ILE A 70 -16.24 19.75 -7.23
C ILE A 70 -15.26 20.61 -6.41
N LEU A 71 -15.30 20.47 -5.08
CA LEU A 71 -14.37 21.11 -4.14
C LEU A 71 -12.89 20.74 -4.38
N ASN A 72 -12.58 19.49 -4.72
CA ASN A 72 -11.20 19.06 -4.99
C ASN A 72 -10.67 19.63 -6.32
N THR A 73 -11.55 19.76 -7.32
CA THR A 73 -11.23 20.40 -8.60
C THR A 73 -10.94 21.89 -8.42
N VAL A 74 -11.68 22.58 -7.54
CA VAL A 74 -11.49 24.02 -7.30
C VAL A 74 -10.26 24.29 -6.43
N ASN A 75 -9.95 23.38 -5.49
CA ASN A 75 -8.84 23.54 -4.53
C ASN A 75 -7.53 22.85 -4.94
N GLY A 76 -7.46 22.25 -6.14
CA GLY A 76 -6.22 21.67 -6.68
C GLY A 76 -5.75 20.37 -6.00
N TYR A 77 -6.68 19.57 -5.46
CA TYR A 77 -6.39 18.26 -4.84
C TYR A 77 -5.36 18.31 -3.68
N PRO A 78 -5.71 18.98 -2.57
CA PRO A 78 -4.79 19.10 -1.44
C PRO A 78 -4.47 17.73 -0.82
N GLY A 79 -3.17 17.41 -0.74
CA GLY A 79 -2.69 16.14 -0.19
C GLY A 79 -2.70 14.98 -1.17
N LEU A 80 -2.90 15.24 -2.48
CA LEU A 80 -2.76 14.24 -3.52
C LEU A 80 -1.38 13.57 -3.40
N PRO A 81 -1.33 12.23 -3.39
CA PRO A 81 -0.06 11.55 -3.32
C PRO A 81 0.73 11.72 -4.62
N ASP A 82 2.04 11.73 -4.51
CA ASP A 82 2.94 11.76 -5.65
C ASP A 82 2.90 10.41 -6.39
N LEU A 83 2.34 10.44 -7.60
CA LEU A 83 2.16 9.23 -8.41
C LEU A 83 3.48 8.66 -8.92
N GLU A 84 4.52 9.49 -9.09
CA GLU A 84 5.82 9.03 -9.55
C GLU A 84 6.50 8.22 -8.45
N VAL A 85 6.56 8.77 -7.23
CA VAL A 85 7.08 8.08 -6.03
C VAL A 85 6.33 6.76 -5.77
N LEU A 86 4.99 6.78 -5.89
CA LEU A 86 4.19 5.55 -5.72
C LEU A 86 4.49 4.51 -6.79
N ASN A 87 4.69 4.93 -8.04
CA ASN A 87 4.96 4.01 -9.15
C ASN A 87 6.36 3.38 -9.01
N GLU A 88 7.34 4.16 -8.58
CA GLU A 88 8.68 3.67 -8.25
C GLU A 88 8.62 2.66 -7.10
N LEU A 89 7.94 2.99 -6.00
CA LEU A 89 7.74 2.07 -4.88
C LEU A 89 7.03 0.78 -5.31
N ALA A 90 5.97 0.89 -6.11
CA ALA A 90 5.22 -0.26 -6.59
C ALA A 90 6.09 -1.16 -7.48
N SER A 91 6.90 -0.57 -8.35
CA SER A 91 7.86 -1.30 -9.20
C SER A 91 8.92 -1.99 -8.36
N LYS A 92 9.49 -1.30 -7.37
CA LYS A 92 10.47 -1.85 -6.42
C LYS A 92 9.90 -3.03 -5.65
N LEU A 93 8.69 -2.89 -5.08
CA LEU A 93 8.00 -3.97 -4.39
C LEU A 93 7.73 -5.16 -5.32
N ALA A 94 7.29 -4.90 -6.56
CA ALA A 94 6.98 -5.95 -7.52
C ALA A 94 8.24 -6.75 -7.89
N GLU A 95 9.36 -6.07 -8.13
CA GLU A 95 10.63 -6.71 -8.49
C GLU A 95 11.17 -7.55 -7.33
N LYS A 96 11.29 -6.95 -6.13
CA LYS A 96 11.94 -7.58 -4.99
C LYS A 96 11.10 -8.69 -4.35
N LEU A 97 9.77 -8.55 -4.35
CA LEU A 97 8.88 -9.57 -3.79
C LEU A 97 8.54 -10.68 -4.79
N LYS A 98 8.87 -10.53 -6.08
CA LYS A 98 8.57 -11.53 -7.12
C LYS A 98 9.04 -12.92 -6.71
N GLN A 99 10.30 -13.05 -6.30
CA GLN A 99 10.89 -14.34 -5.94
C GLN A 99 10.30 -14.90 -4.64
N VAL A 100 10.01 -14.01 -3.67
CA VAL A 100 9.40 -14.39 -2.40
C VAL A 100 8.02 -14.98 -2.63
N CYS A 101 7.22 -14.36 -3.50
CA CYS A 101 5.86 -14.81 -3.79
C CYS A 101 5.79 -16.02 -4.73
N LEU A 102 6.80 -16.24 -5.59
CA LEU A 102 6.85 -17.42 -6.47
C LEU A 102 7.24 -18.70 -5.72
N ASN A 103 7.96 -18.57 -4.60
CA ASN A 103 8.45 -19.70 -3.79
C ASN A 103 7.56 -20.01 -2.57
N ALA A 104 6.40 -19.37 -2.46
CA ALA A 104 5.51 -19.40 -1.30
C ALA A 104 4.34 -20.37 -1.43
#